data_AF-A0A379G5V0-F1
#
_entry.id   AF-A0A379G5V0-F1
#
_cell.length_a   1.000
_cell.length_b   1.000
_cell.length_c   1.000
_cell.angle_alpha   90.00
_cell.angle_beta   90.00
_cell.angle_gamma   90.00
#
_symmetry.space_group_name_H-M   'P 1'
#
loop_
_entity.id
_entity.type
_entity.pdbx_description
1 polymer ?
#
loop_
_entity_poly.entity_id
_entity_poly.type
_entity_poly.pdbx_seq_one_letter_code
_entity_poly.pdbx_strand_id
1 'polypeptide(L)' 'MNTNLSVECLPISKYCELFGESTDAINKRVQRRFWQEGVHVLKVDGSKERWIDIKEVNKWVRKNKQDTYYQEA' A
#
# COMPACT_ATOMS: atom_id res chain seq x y z
N MET A 1 4.56 14.92 26.08
CA MET A 1 4.40 13.52 25.66
C MET A 1 4.47 13.51 24.14
N ASN A 2 5.53 12.96 23.53
CA ASN A 2 5.62 12.85 22.07
C ASN A 2 4.92 11.55 21.66
N THR A 3 3.61 11.60 21.44
CA THR A 3 2.88 10.50 20.83
C THR A 3 3.21 10.49 19.34
N ASN A 4 4.20 9.68 18.97
CA ASN A 4 4.47 9.38 17.57
C ASN A 4 3.35 8.46 17.08
N LEU A 5 2.28 9.04 16.54
CA LEU A 5 1.17 8.32 15.93
C LEU A 5 1.62 7.83 14.55
N SER A 6 2.19 6.63 14.47
CA SER A 6 2.38 5.96 13.20
C SER A 6 1.02 5.42 12.74
N VAL A 7 0.40 6.10 11.78
CA VAL A 7 -0.76 5.54 11.08
C VAL A 7 -0.26 4.36 10.25
N GLU A 8 -0.64 3.14 10.66
CA GLU A 8 -0.20 1.92 9.98
C GLU A 8 -1.14 1.51 8.85
N CYS A 9 -2.41 1.89 8.93
CA CYS A 9 -3.42 1.58 7.91
C CYS A 9 -4.31 2.78 7.61
N LEU A 10 -4.73 2.91 6.35
CA LEU A 10 -5.67 3.94 5.91
C LEU A 10 -6.74 3.36 4.99
N PRO A 11 -7.98 3.89 4.99
CA PRO A 11 -8.93 3.60 3.91
C PRO A 11 -8.34 3.96 2.54
N ILE A 12 -8.68 3.21 1.48
CA ILE A 12 -8.15 3.47 0.13
C ILE A 12 -8.41 4.91 -0.31
N SER A 13 -9.61 5.42 -0.06
CA SER A 13 -9.98 6.81 -0.38
C SER A 13 -8.98 7.82 0.20
N LYS A 14 -8.63 7.67 1.48
CA LYS A 14 -7.68 8.56 2.17
C LYS A 14 -6.25 8.35 1.71
N TYR A 15 -5.84 7.12 1.44
CA TYR A 15 -4.54 6.84 0.86
C TYR A 15 -4.36 7.51 -0.51
N CYS A 16 -5.36 7.37 -1.39
CA CYS A 16 -5.38 8.02 -2.69
C CYS A 16 -5.27 9.55 -2.58
N GLU A 17 -6.03 10.17 -1.67
CA GLU A 17 -5.98 11.60 -1.39
C GLU A 17 -4.58 12.07 -0.94
N LEU A 18 -3.97 11.36 0.02
CA LEU A 18 -2.69 11.76 0.62
C LEU A 18 -1.49 11.55 -0.31
N PHE A 19 -1.51 10.50 -1.12
CA PHE A 19 -0.35 10.08 -1.93
C PHE A 19 -0.50 10.35 -3.43
N GLY A 20 -1.58 11.02 -3.85
CA GLY A 20 -1.83 11.33 -5.27
C GLY A 20 -2.07 10.09 -6.12
N GLU A 21 -2.60 9.03 -5.50
CA GLU A 21 -2.91 7.76 -6.16
C GLU A 21 -4.39 7.70 -6.55
N SER A 22 -4.74 6.77 -7.44
CA SER A 22 -6.14 6.53 -7.80
C SER A 22 -6.57 5.12 -7.40
N THR A 23 -7.86 4.93 -7.08
CA THR A 23 -8.42 3.62 -6.78
C THR A 23 -8.19 2.61 -7.92
N ASP A 24 -8.23 3.08 -9.17
CA ASP A 24 -7.88 2.26 -10.35
C ASP A 24 -6.42 1.81 -10.35
N ALA A 25 -5.47 2.70 -10.01
CA ALA A 25 -4.06 2.33 -9.89
C ALA A 25 -3.83 1.28 -8.80
N ILE A 26 -4.50 1.41 -7.66
CA ILE A 26 -4.47 0.42 -6.57
C ILE A 26 -5.05 -0.92 -7.04
N ASN A 27 -6.21 -0.90 -7.71
CA ASN A 27 -6.82 -2.12 -8.27
C ASN A 27 -5.90 -2.81 -9.28
N LYS A 28 -5.25 -2.04 -10.17
CA LYS A 28 -4.26 -2.57 -11.12
C LYS A 28 -3.07 -3.22 -10.43
N ARG A 29 -2.57 -2.65 -9.32
CA ARG A 29 -1.49 -3.27 -8.52
C ARG A 29 -1.91 -4.61 -7.94
N VAL A 30 -3.15 -4.71 -7.43
CA VAL A 30 -3.71 -5.97 -6.91
C VAL A 30 -3.94 -6.99 -8.04
N GLN A 31 -4.53 -6.56 -9.15
CA GLN A 31 -4.81 -7.41 -10.31
C GLN A 31 -3.52 -7.99 -10.92
N ARG A 32 -2.46 -7.17 -11.02
CA ARG A 32 -1.14 -7.56 -11.51
C ARG A 32 -0.29 -8.28 -10.45
N ARG A 33 -0.86 -8.57 -9.28
CA ARG A 33 -0.23 -9.28 -8.15
C ARG A 33 1.01 -8.59 -7.57
N PHE A 34 1.24 -7.32 -7.89
CA PHE A 34 2.24 -6.51 -7.18
C PHE A 34 1.84 -6.32 -5.73
N TRP A 35 0.55 -6.03 -5.50
CA TRP A 35 -0.06 -5.98 -4.17
C TRP A 35 -1.01 -7.17 -4.01
N GLN A 36 -1.27 -7.54 -2.75
CA GLN A 36 -2.07 -8.72 -2.42
C GLN A 36 -3.14 -8.37 -1.38
N GLU A 37 -4.36 -8.87 -1.58
CA GLU A 37 -5.39 -8.83 -0.55
C GLU A 37 -4.94 -9.62 0.69
N GLY A 38 -5.21 -9.09 1.88
CA GLY A 38 -4.74 -9.67 3.15
C GLY A 38 -3.30 -9.33 3.52
N VAL A 39 -2.55 -8.64 2.63
CA VAL A 39 -1.18 -8.17 2.92
C VAL A 39 -1.08 -6.66 2.76
N HIS A 40 -1.22 -6.16 1.53
CA HIS A 40 -1.11 -4.72 1.25
C HIS A 40 -2.49 -4.05 1.30
N VAL A 41 -3.53 -4.80 0.95
CA VAL A 41 -4.92 -4.34 0.92
C VAL A 41 -5.76 -5.20 1.84
N LEU A 42 -6.35 -4.61 2.87
CA LEU A 42 -7.08 -5.30 3.93
C LEU A 42 -8.59 -5.12 3.75
N LYS A 43 -9.34 -6.22 3.91
CA LYS A 43 -10.79 -6.15 4.15
C LYS A 43 -10.97 -6.04 5.65
N VAL A 44 -11.62 -4.96 6.09
CA VAL A 44 -11.84 -4.67 7.52
C VAL A 44 -13.33 -4.76 7.78
N ASP A 45 -13.72 -5.63 8.72
CA ASP A 45 -15.12 -5.82 9.08
C ASP A 45 -15.75 -4.52 9.57
N GLY A 46 -16.97 -4.24 9.10
CA GLY A 46 -17.68 -2.99 9.39
C GLY A 46 -17.22 -1.77 8.59
N SER A 47 -16.15 -1.88 7.79
CA SER A 47 -15.76 -0.82 6.87
C SER A 47 -16.47 -0.91 5.52
N LYS A 48 -16.79 0.26 4.94
CA LYS A 48 -17.41 0.36 3.61
C LYS A 48 -16.41 0.20 2.46
N GLU A 49 -15.12 0.22 2.77
CA GLU A 49 -14.05 0.08 1.78
C GLU A 49 -12.90 -0.77 2.31
N ARG A 50 -12.01 -1.17 1.40
CA ARG A 50 -10.75 -1.81 1.77
C ARG A 50 -9.75 -0.77 2.25
N TRP A 51 -8.81 -1.21 3.06
CA TRP A 51 -7.76 -0.40 3.65
C TRP A 51 -6.41 -0.76 3.04
N ILE A 52 -5.48 0.19 3.05
CA ILE A 52 -4.08 0.01 2.68
C ILE A 52 -3.27 -0.16 3.96
N ASP A 53 -2.51 -1.24 4.05
CA ASP A 53 -1.44 -1.40 5.05
C ASP A 53 -0.19 -0.66 4.54
N ILE A 54 0.08 0.49 5.14
CA ILE A 54 1.18 1.37 4.73
C ILE A 54 2.53 0.71 5.02
N LYS A 55 2.62 -0.13 6.06
CA LYS A 55 3.86 -0.80 6.44
C LYS A 55 4.24 -1.85 5.40
N GLU A 56 3.29 -2.65 4.94
CA GLU A 56 3.53 -3.64 3.88
C GLU A 56 3.82 -2.98 2.53
N VAL A 57 3.10 -1.90 2.19
CA VAL A 57 3.44 -1.10 0.99
C VAL A 57 4.87 -0.56 1.06
N ASN A 58 5.31 -0.03 2.20
CA ASN A 58 6.68 0.45 2.37
C ASN A 58 7.72 -0.67 2.26
N LYS A 59 7.43 -1.87 2.79
CA LYS A 59 8.30 -3.05 2.60
C LYS A 59 8.41 -3.40 1.12
N TRP A 60 7.29 -3.41 0.39
CA TRP A 60 7.28 -3.67 -1.05
C TRP A 60 8.10 -2.64 -1.82
N VAL A 61 7.93 -1.35 -1.54
CA VAL A 61 8.72 -0.27 -2.19
C VAL A 61 10.22 -0.49 -1.98
N ARG A 62 10.64 -0.81 -0.74
CA ARG A 62 12.06 -1.03 -0.42
C ARG A 62 12.62 -2.27 -1.10
N LYS A 63 11.84 -3.34 -1.22
CA LYS A 63 12.25 -4.55 -1.95
C LYS A 63 12.44 -4.27 -3.44
N ASN A 64 11.49 -3.60 -4.08
CA ASN A 64 11.55 -3.31 -5.51
C ASN A 64 12.65 -2.30 -5.89
N LYS A 65 13.11 -1.45 -4.94
CA LYS A 65 14.30 -0.61 -5.15
C LYS A 65 15.60 -1.40 -5.29
N GLN A 66 15.68 -2.61 -4.71
CA GLN A 66 16.87 -3.44 -4.81
C GLN A 66 16.98 -4.14 -6.17
N ASP A 67 15.83 -4.49 -6.77
CA ASP A 67 15.75 -5.24 -8.03
C ASP A 67 16.14 -4.40 -9.27
N THR A 68 16.11 -3.06 -9.18
CA THR A 68 16.51 -2.17 -10.28
C THR A 68 18.03 -1.99 -10.45
N TYR A 69 18.86 -2.52 -9.54
CA TYR A 69 20.32 -2.43 -9.63
C TYR A 69 21.01 -3.63 -10.30
N TYR A 70 20.26 -4.63 -10.79
CA TYR A 70 20.80 -5.85 -11.41
C TYR A 70 20.43 -6.01 -12.91
N GLN A 71 20.10 -4.93 -13.61
CA GLN A 71 19.85 -4.96 -15.07
C GLN A 71 20.93 -4.24 -15.90
N GLU A 72 22.08 -3.93 -15.29
CA GLU A 72 23.29 -3.51 -16.03
C GLU A 72 24.39 -4.56 -15.79
N ALA A 73 24.33 -5.66 -16.55
CA ALA A 73 25.42 -6.62 -16.72
C ALA A 73 25.61 -6.90 -18.21
#